data_AF-A0A3D1WXK6-F1
#
_entry.id   AF-A0A3D1WXK6-F1
#
_cell.length_a   1.000
_cell.length_b   1.000
_cell.length_c   1.000
_cell.angle_alpha   90.00
_cell.angle_beta   90.00
_cell.angle_gamma   90.00
#
_symmetry.space_group_name_H-M   'P 1'
#
loop_
_entity.id
_entity.type
_entity.pdbx_description
1 polymer ?
#
loop_
_entity_poly.entity_id
_entity_poly.type
_entity_poly.pdbx_seq_one_letter_code
_entity_poly.pdbx_strand_id
1 'polypeptide(L)'
;MKRHLLLAMVVLVLIISVISCELLLEKPGKPTIHALFVSLDYYDLDQNNLDGTINDAEEVAVALNLLAGEYFNIDINTSLMFEKDGDPLLIGDRYPTKNNIRQKIEAYALDSTIGENDIFFFYYSGHGGEFDQPMVVAETEGSPATVTISTQEFATWIQPIKAQKIIILDSCFSGQVIEDYPRKYEDRQIQDYDPNAFYLSAASDSQLSSETMFYSIGHRHGYFTLYLLDAIGWNHVSETNTDLTLDSRDLSVPGKLDSKDDIPTFTNGNILIGDVFRYITYAFRYTEGWISSQTPQTGDGPLDLVLFSEQW
;
A
#
# COMPACT_ATOMS: atom_id res chain seq x y z
N MET A 1 -11.00 -57.82 -22.25
CA MET A 1 -9.88 -57.00 -22.75
C MET A 1 -10.31 -55.62 -23.26
N LYS A 2 -11.18 -55.50 -24.27
CA LYS A 2 -11.55 -54.20 -24.88
C LYS A 2 -12.15 -53.15 -23.92
N ARG A 3 -13.00 -53.55 -22.97
CA ARG A 3 -13.60 -52.62 -21.98
C ARG A 3 -12.60 -52.05 -20.97
N HIS A 4 -11.65 -52.86 -20.51
CA HIS A 4 -10.60 -52.38 -19.60
C HIS A 4 -9.61 -51.45 -20.30
N LEU A 5 -9.33 -51.70 -21.59
CA LEU A 5 -8.50 -50.80 -22.40
C LEU A 5 -9.18 -49.44 -22.61
N LEU A 6 -10.49 -49.44 -22.87
CA LEU A 6 -11.27 -48.22 -23.05
C LEU A 6 -11.36 -47.40 -21.74
N LEU A 7 -11.57 -48.08 -20.61
CA LEU A 7 -11.59 -47.46 -19.29
C LEU A 7 -10.23 -46.83 -18.93
N ALA A 8 -9.13 -47.55 -19.18
CA ALA A 8 -7.78 -47.03 -18.95
C ALA A 8 -7.49 -45.79 -19.81
N MET A 9 -7.96 -45.77 -21.05
CA MET A 9 -7.80 -44.63 -21.95
C MET A 9 -8.61 -43.41 -21.50
N VAL A 10 -9.85 -43.62 -21.02
CA VAL A 10 -10.68 -42.55 -20.45
C VAL A 10 -10.07 -41.97 -19.17
N VAL A 11 -9.55 -42.83 -18.29
CA VAL A 11 -8.86 -42.39 -17.06
C VAL A 11 -7.59 -41.60 -17.40
N LEU A 12 -6.80 -42.03 -18.39
CA LEU A 12 -5.60 -41.30 -18.82
C LEU A 12 -5.96 -39.92 -19.40
N VAL A 13 -7.01 -39.82 -20.23
CA VAL A 13 -7.47 -38.53 -20.77
C VAL A 13 -7.98 -37.62 -19.67
N LEU A 14 -8.69 -38.15 -18.68
CA LEU A 14 -9.12 -37.39 -17.49
C LEU A 14 -7.91 -36.89 -16.69
N ILE A 15 -6.95 -37.76 -16.40
CA ILE A 15 -5.71 -37.39 -15.70
C ILE A 15 -4.97 -36.29 -16.47
N ILE A 16 -4.79 -36.44 -17.78
CA ILE A 16 -4.16 -35.40 -18.61
C ILE A 16 -4.99 -34.11 -18.54
N SER A 17 -6.31 -34.16 -18.72
CA SER A 17 -7.16 -32.96 -18.67
C SER A 17 -7.16 -32.23 -17.33
N VAL A 18 -6.94 -32.94 -16.22
CA VAL A 18 -6.85 -32.36 -14.87
C VAL A 18 -5.43 -31.85 -14.58
N ILE A 19 -4.40 -32.46 -15.16
CA ILE A 19 -3.00 -32.01 -15.04
C ILE A 19 -2.72 -30.80 -15.95
N SER A 20 -3.40 -30.68 -17.10
CA SER A 20 -3.09 -29.67 -18.13
C SER A 20 -3.24 -28.22 -17.68
N CYS A 21 -4.12 -27.91 -16.73
CA CYS A 21 -4.40 -26.51 -16.38
C CYS A 21 -3.42 -25.93 -15.37
N GLU A 22 -2.82 -26.73 -14.49
CA GLU A 22 -1.87 -26.23 -13.49
C GLU A 22 -0.41 -26.58 -13.79
N LEU A 23 -0.15 -27.67 -14.54
CA LEU A 23 1.22 -28.10 -14.84
C LEU A 23 1.86 -27.34 -16.00
N LEU A 24 1.09 -26.53 -16.73
CA LEU A 24 1.53 -25.76 -17.91
C LEU A 24 1.46 -24.25 -17.73
N LEU A 25 0.96 -23.76 -16.59
CA LEU A 25 1.09 -22.35 -16.27
C LEU A 25 2.54 -22.11 -15.87
N GLU A 26 3.22 -21.29 -16.66
CA GLU A 26 4.55 -20.81 -16.30
C GLU A 26 4.41 -20.10 -14.96
N LYS A 27 5.26 -20.49 -13.99
CA LYS A 27 5.28 -19.85 -12.68
C LYS A 27 5.41 -18.34 -12.92
N PRO A 28 4.50 -17.50 -12.40
CA PRO A 28 4.59 -16.07 -12.62
C PRO A 28 5.98 -15.61 -12.18
N GLY A 29 6.63 -14.84 -13.03
CA GLY A 29 7.94 -14.28 -12.71
C GLY A 29 7.85 -13.45 -11.44
N LYS A 30 8.95 -13.42 -10.69
CA LYS A 30 9.05 -12.61 -9.49
C LYS A 30 8.76 -11.13 -9.81
N PRO A 31 7.84 -10.47 -9.09
CA PRO A 31 7.51 -9.07 -9.34
C PRO A 31 8.70 -8.17 -8.99
N THR A 32 8.77 -6.99 -9.61
CA THR A 32 9.48 -5.83 -9.03
C THR A 32 8.44 -4.93 -8.35
N ILE A 33 8.76 -4.43 -7.15
CA ILE A 33 7.94 -3.43 -6.46
C ILE A 33 8.42 -2.04 -6.85
N HIS A 34 7.52 -1.19 -7.34
CA HIS A 34 7.77 0.22 -7.61
C HIS A 34 6.96 1.04 -6.60
N ALA A 35 7.63 1.53 -5.57
CA ALA A 35 7.00 2.16 -4.42
C ALA A 35 7.14 3.69 -4.44
N LEU A 36 6.02 4.38 -4.25
CA LEU A 36 5.94 5.83 -4.10
C LEU A 36 5.34 6.17 -2.74
N PHE A 37 6.12 6.83 -1.90
CA PHE A 37 5.70 7.35 -0.61
C PHE A 37 5.52 8.86 -0.69
N VAL A 38 4.35 9.35 -0.31
CA VAL A 38 4.02 10.77 -0.25
C VAL A 38 3.61 11.11 1.17
N SER A 39 4.30 12.05 1.81
CA SER A 39 3.98 12.43 3.19
C SER A 39 4.31 13.89 3.46
N LEU A 40 3.48 14.54 4.27
CA LEU A 40 3.61 15.95 4.64
C LEU A 40 3.31 16.10 6.13
N ASP A 41 4.13 16.88 6.85
CA ASP A 41 3.84 17.28 8.23
C ASP A 41 3.21 18.68 8.34
N TYR A 42 3.18 19.43 7.23
CA TYR A 42 2.51 20.72 7.06
C TYR A 42 3.05 21.84 7.94
N TYR A 43 4.26 21.72 8.51
CA TYR A 43 4.80 22.75 9.39
C TYR A 43 5.01 24.11 8.69
N ASP A 44 5.32 24.08 7.38
CA ASP A 44 5.50 25.25 6.55
C ASP A 44 4.28 25.55 5.64
N LEU A 45 3.14 24.89 5.86
CA LEU A 45 1.95 24.94 5.01
C LEU A 45 0.71 25.51 5.73
N ASP A 46 -0.30 25.93 4.96
CA ASP A 46 -1.57 26.52 5.43
C ASP A 46 -2.55 25.46 5.99
N GLN A 47 -2.04 24.42 6.65
CA GLN A 47 -2.81 23.37 7.33
C GLN A 47 -2.37 23.25 8.78
N ASN A 48 -3.13 22.51 9.59
CA ASN A 48 -2.64 22.16 10.92
C ASN A 48 -1.50 21.16 10.81
N ASN A 49 -0.48 21.30 11.63
CA ASN A 49 0.65 20.39 11.60
C ASN A 49 0.24 18.97 12.01
N LEU A 50 0.88 17.97 11.41
CA LEU A 50 0.76 16.56 11.76
C LEU A 50 2.14 16.02 12.11
N ASP A 51 2.28 15.46 13.30
CA ASP A 51 3.59 15.08 13.84
C ASP A 51 3.93 13.60 13.55
N GLY A 52 2.96 12.79 13.11
CA GLY A 52 3.10 11.34 12.90
C GLY A 52 3.32 10.93 11.45
N THR A 53 2.90 11.76 10.48
CA THR A 53 2.83 11.40 9.05
C THR A 53 4.18 11.04 8.43
N ILE A 54 5.23 11.74 8.83
CA ILE A 54 6.59 11.48 8.32
C ILE A 54 7.16 10.20 8.94
N ASN A 55 6.95 9.97 10.24
CA ASN A 55 7.37 8.72 10.90
C ASN A 55 6.65 7.52 10.27
N ASP A 56 5.34 7.65 10.07
CA ASP A 56 4.50 6.68 9.37
C ASP A 56 5.11 6.26 8.02
N ALA A 57 5.39 7.24 7.16
CA ALA A 57 5.90 6.97 5.82
C ALA A 57 7.34 6.42 5.81
N GLU A 58 8.22 6.94 6.68
CA GLU A 58 9.60 6.45 6.81
C GLU A 58 9.63 5.00 7.30
N GLU A 59 8.85 4.65 8.33
CA GLU A 59 8.79 3.28 8.86
C GLU A 59 8.17 2.30 7.87
N VAL A 60 7.08 2.66 7.17
CA VAL A 60 6.50 1.78 6.15
C VAL A 60 7.48 1.59 5.00
N ALA A 61 8.18 2.64 4.56
CA ALA A 61 9.18 2.52 3.51
C ALA A 61 10.33 1.58 3.91
N VAL A 62 10.87 1.73 5.13
CA VAL A 62 11.93 0.86 5.62
C VAL A 62 11.45 -0.58 5.78
N ALA A 63 10.31 -0.80 6.43
CA ALA A 63 9.73 -2.14 6.63
C ALA A 63 9.47 -2.85 5.29
N LEU A 64 8.88 -2.15 4.31
CA LEU A 64 8.60 -2.71 2.98
C LEU A 64 9.88 -3.09 2.24
N ASN A 65 10.93 -2.25 2.29
CA ASN A 65 12.20 -2.54 1.63
C ASN A 65 12.93 -3.73 2.25
N LEU A 66 12.91 -3.85 3.58
CA LEU A 66 13.51 -4.99 4.28
C LEU A 66 12.73 -6.28 4.03
N LEU A 67 11.39 -6.25 4.04
CA LEU A 67 10.58 -7.42 3.69
C LEU A 67 10.89 -7.88 2.26
N ALA A 68 10.85 -6.95 1.30
CA ALA A 68 11.16 -7.23 -0.09
C ALA A 68 12.55 -7.85 -0.25
N GLY A 69 13.60 -7.17 0.22
CA GLY A 69 14.98 -7.59 0.02
C GLY A 69 15.38 -8.80 0.87
N GLU A 70 15.20 -8.73 2.19
CA GLU A 70 15.76 -9.71 3.11
C GLU A 70 14.92 -10.98 3.20
N TYR A 71 13.59 -10.87 3.20
CA TYR A 71 12.72 -12.01 3.53
C TYR A 71 12.16 -12.71 2.31
N PHE A 72 11.99 -11.97 1.22
CA PHE A 72 11.38 -12.47 0.00
C PHE A 72 12.27 -12.34 -1.24
N ASN A 73 13.44 -11.67 -1.14
CA ASN A 73 14.44 -11.51 -2.21
C ASN A 73 13.89 -10.81 -3.49
N ILE A 74 12.94 -9.89 -3.33
CA ILE A 74 12.26 -9.13 -4.39
C ILE A 74 12.98 -7.80 -4.60
N ASP A 75 13.12 -7.42 -5.87
CA ASP A 75 13.62 -6.10 -6.24
C ASP A 75 12.57 -5.03 -5.92
N ILE A 76 13.01 -3.93 -5.32
CA ILE A 76 12.17 -2.79 -4.97
C ILE A 76 12.83 -1.48 -5.38
N ASN A 77 12.08 -0.64 -6.09
CA ASN A 77 12.44 0.71 -6.50
C ASN A 77 11.59 1.70 -5.68
N THR A 78 12.21 2.37 -4.71
CA THR A 78 11.51 3.29 -3.80
C THR A 78 11.73 4.75 -4.20
N SER A 79 10.68 5.56 -4.17
CA SER A 79 10.73 7.02 -4.31
C SER A 79 10.04 7.70 -3.14
N LEU A 80 10.70 8.71 -2.56
CA LEU A 80 10.26 9.40 -1.35
C LEU A 80 9.95 10.87 -1.64
N MET A 81 8.68 11.24 -1.52
CA MET A 81 8.19 12.61 -1.69
C MET A 81 7.69 13.17 -0.35
N PHE A 82 8.61 13.74 0.43
CA PHE A 82 8.34 14.23 1.78
C PHE A 82 8.48 15.74 1.89
N GLU A 83 7.54 16.34 2.62
CA GLU A 83 7.63 17.69 3.18
C GLU A 83 7.73 17.54 4.71
N LYS A 84 8.89 17.92 5.27
CA LYS A 84 9.27 17.66 6.66
C LYS A 84 9.89 18.92 7.26
N ASP A 85 9.44 19.32 8.44
CA ASP A 85 10.02 20.44 9.20
C ASP A 85 11.52 20.23 9.43
N GLY A 86 12.29 21.28 9.21
CA GLY A 86 13.73 21.27 9.44
C GLY A 86 14.53 20.37 8.49
N ASP A 87 13.90 19.65 7.55
CA ASP A 87 14.62 18.99 6.47
C ASP A 87 15.16 20.10 5.54
N PRO A 88 16.48 20.17 5.27
CA PRO A 88 17.02 21.11 4.30
C PRO A 88 16.52 20.74 2.91
N LEU A 89 15.29 21.16 2.61
CA LEU A 89 14.46 20.92 1.45
C LEU A 89 15.21 20.24 0.30
N LEU A 90 14.82 19.00 0.00
CA LEU A 90 14.95 18.49 -1.35
C LEU A 90 13.98 19.28 -2.24
N ILE A 91 14.48 20.44 -2.70
CA ILE A 91 13.89 21.31 -3.71
C ILE A 91 13.79 20.52 -5.02
N GLY A 92 12.67 20.64 -5.73
CA GLY A 92 12.46 20.02 -7.04
C GLY A 92 11.43 18.88 -7.06
N ASP A 93 11.70 17.85 -7.87
CA ASP A 93 10.75 16.79 -8.21
C ASP A 93 10.38 15.86 -7.06
N ARG A 94 11.06 15.96 -5.92
CA ARG A 94 10.80 15.21 -4.68
C ARG A 94 9.95 15.97 -3.66
N TYR A 95 9.69 17.26 -3.85
CA TYR A 95 8.76 17.98 -2.98
C TYR A 95 7.31 17.58 -3.36
N PRO A 96 6.44 17.22 -2.41
CA PRO A 96 5.12 16.66 -2.67
C PRO A 96 4.10 17.71 -3.11
N THR A 97 4.38 18.41 -4.21
CA THR A 97 3.37 19.23 -4.89
C THR A 97 2.42 18.34 -5.67
N LYS A 98 1.19 18.80 -5.87
CA LYS A 98 0.22 18.11 -6.76
C LYS A 98 0.80 17.80 -8.13
N ASN A 99 1.55 18.75 -8.71
CA ASN A 99 2.16 18.57 -10.02
C ASN A 99 3.29 17.52 -10.00
N ASN A 100 4.15 17.53 -8.99
CA ASN A 100 5.25 16.57 -8.89
C ASN A 100 4.71 15.15 -8.66
N ILE A 101 3.70 15.00 -7.81
CA ILE A 101 3.04 13.69 -7.55
C ILE A 101 2.44 13.16 -8.85
N ARG A 102 1.67 13.98 -9.58
CA ARG A 102 1.13 13.59 -10.89
C ARG A 102 2.25 13.17 -11.85
N GLN A 103 3.28 13.98 -12.02
CA GLN A 103 4.38 13.69 -12.94
C GLN A 103 5.10 12.40 -12.57
N LYS A 104 5.28 12.12 -11.28
CA LYS A 104 5.91 10.90 -10.80
C LYS A 104 5.05 9.67 -11.08
N ILE A 105 3.74 9.75 -10.85
CA ILE A 105 2.78 8.68 -11.19
C ILE A 105 2.75 8.44 -12.70
N GLU A 106 2.65 9.50 -13.51
CA GLU A 106 2.69 9.41 -14.97
C GLU A 106 4.01 8.82 -15.49
N ALA A 107 5.13 9.06 -14.80
CA ALA A 107 6.41 8.45 -15.15
C ALA A 107 6.39 6.91 -14.98
N TYR A 108 5.76 6.37 -13.94
CA TYR A 108 5.57 4.92 -13.80
C TYR A 108 4.71 4.34 -14.93
N ALA A 109 3.67 5.05 -15.37
CA ALA A 109 2.85 4.61 -16.49
C ALA A 109 3.61 4.59 -17.84
N LEU A 110 4.56 5.50 -18.02
CA LEU A 110 5.38 5.61 -19.23
C LEU A 110 6.61 4.70 -19.22
N ASP A 111 7.00 4.15 -18.06
CA ASP A 111 8.17 3.29 -17.94
C ASP A 111 7.91 1.93 -18.59
N SER A 112 8.62 1.66 -19.69
CA SER A 112 8.52 0.41 -20.44
C SER A 112 9.03 -0.83 -19.68
N THR A 113 9.76 -0.64 -18.57
CA THR A 113 10.25 -1.74 -17.73
C THR A 113 9.20 -2.24 -16.75
N ILE A 114 8.12 -1.48 -16.51
CA ILE A 114 7.05 -1.84 -15.58
C ILE A 114 6.04 -2.73 -16.30
N GLY A 115 5.95 -3.96 -15.82
CA GLY A 115 5.10 -5.03 -16.38
C GLY A 115 3.81 -5.26 -15.62
N GLU A 116 2.93 -6.09 -16.18
CA GLU A 116 1.66 -6.51 -15.55
C GLU A 116 1.87 -7.39 -14.30
N ASN A 117 3.04 -8.03 -14.20
CA ASN A 117 3.44 -8.83 -13.04
C ASN A 117 4.05 -7.97 -11.92
N ASP A 118 4.42 -6.72 -12.17
CA ASP A 118 5.00 -5.85 -11.15
C ASP A 118 3.94 -5.33 -10.19
N ILE A 119 4.39 -4.74 -9.08
CA ILE A 119 3.54 -4.10 -8.08
C ILE A 119 3.88 -2.60 -8.06
N PHE A 120 2.89 -1.75 -8.29
CA PHE A 120 2.94 -0.33 -7.95
C PHE A 120 2.37 -0.15 -6.54
N PHE A 121 3.21 0.29 -5.61
CA PHE A 121 2.82 0.54 -4.22
C PHE A 121 2.77 2.04 -3.97
N PHE A 122 1.59 2.58 -3.68
CA PHE A 122 1.41 3.98 -3.32
C PHE A 122 1.01 4.09 -1.86
N TYR A 123 1.75 4.86 -1.10
CA TYR A 123 1.44 5.16 0.29
C TYR A 123 1.38 6.67 0.49
N TYR A 124 0.28 7.12 1.09
CA TYR A 124 0.07 8.51 1.48
C TYR A 124 -0.24 8.61 2.96
N SER A 125 0.43 9.53 3.67
CA SER A 125 0.05 9.94 5.03
C SER A 125 -0.02 11.46 5.10
N GLY A 126 -1.15 11.99 5.56
CA GLY A 126 -1.39 13.43 5.57
C GLY A 126 -2.86 13.81 5.80
N HIS A 127 -3.18 15.08 5.54
CA HIS A 127 -4.55 15.56 5.62
C HIS A 127 -5.41 15.03 4.47
N GLY A 128 -6.67 14.78 4.78
CA GLY A 128 -7.71 14.47 3.80
C GLY A 128 -8.96 15.32 4.09
N GLY A 129 -9.70 15.63 3.04
CA GLY A 129 -10.89 16.47 3.08
C GLY A 129 -12.17 15.71 2.71
N GLU A 130 -13.29 16.32 3.04
CA GLU A 130 -14.61 15.90 2.56
C GLU A 130 -14.77 16.19 1.05
N PHE A 131 -15.86 15.70 0.46
CA PHE A 131 -16.30 16.06 -0.89
C PHE A 131 -15.32 15.70 -2.01
N ASP A 132 -14.89 14.44 -2.07
CA ASP A 132 -13.99 13.91 -3.09
C ASP A 132 -12.57 14.50 -3.00
N GLN A 133 -12.00 14.58 -1.80
CA GLN A 133 -10.69 15.22 -1.58
C GLN A 133 -9.80 14.42 -0.62
N PRO A 134 -9.47 13.15 -0.92
CA PRO A 134 -8.79 12.25 0.02
C PRO A 134 -7.36 12.67 0.38
N MET A 135 -6.73 13.58 -0.36
CA MET A 135 -5.35 14.00 -0.13
C MET A 135 -5.22 15.52 -0.23
N VAL A 136 -4.54 16.12 0.73
CA VAL A 136 -4.12 17.53 0.73
C VAL A 136 -2.60 17.58 0.58
N VAL A 137 -2.11 18.33 -0.39
CA VAL A 137 -0.68 18.39 -0.75
C VAL A 137 -0.26 19.83 -0.97
N ALA A 138 1.04 20.09 -1.13
CA ALA A 138 1.51 21.43 -1.44
C ALA A 138 1.03 21.87 -2.85
N GLU A 139 0.67 23.16 -3.00
CA GLU A 139 0.33 23.71 -4.31
C GLU A 139 1.57 23.88 -5.18
N THR A 140 2.58 24.54 -4.63
CA THR A 140 3.87 24.77 -5.25
C THR A 140 4.94 24.76 -4.18
N GLU A 141 6.15 24.44 -4.59
CA GLU A 141 7.30 24.50 -3.70
C GLU A 141 7.55 25.93 -3.19
N GLY A 142 7.89 26.06 -1.90
CA GLY A 142 8.19 27.34 -1.25
C GLY A 142 6.97 28.24 -1.01
N SER A 143 5.76 27.74 -1.27
CA SER A 143 4.50 28.41 -0.91
C SER A 143 3.84 27.65 0.24
N PRO A 144 3.25 28.35 1.22
CA PRO A 144 2.46 27.69 2.27
C PRO A 144 1.13 27.14 1.73
N ALA A 145 0.71 27.58 0.54
CA ALA A 145 -0.58 27.18 -0.02
C ALA A 145 -0.66 25.68 -0.27
N THR A 146 -1.78 25.09 0.12
CA THR A 146 -2.12 23.68 -0.14
C THR A 146 -3.25 23.54 -1.14
N VAL A 147 -3.27 22.41 -1.83
CA VAL A 147 -4.27 22.02 -2.82
C VAL A 147 -4.68 20.56 -2.57
N THR A 148 -5.87 20.18 -3.00
CA THR A 148 -6.34 18.79 -2.87
C THR A 148 -6.13 18.00 -4.16
N ILE A 149 -6.00 16.67 -4.04
CA ILE A 149 -6.10 15.72 -5.14
C ILE A 149 -7.41 14.97 -4.97
N SER A 150 -8.31 15.05 -5.95
CA SER A 150 -9.58 14.33 -5.90
C SER A 150 -9.42 12.83 -6.21
N THR A 151 -10.40 12.00 -5.84
CA THR A 151 -10.35 10.56 -6.19
C THR A 151 -10.31 10.38 -7.70
N GLN A 152 -11.09 11.16 -8.45
CA GLN A 152 -11.10 11.11 -9.92
C GLN A 152 -9.75 11.51 -10.52
N GLU A 153 -9.11 12.56 -10.02
CA GLU A 153 -7.77 12.96 -10.48
C GLU A 153 -6.76 11.85 -10.24
N PHE A 154 -6.74 11.32 -9.02
CA PHE A 154 -5.81 10.25 -8.64
C PHE A 154 -6.03 8.98 -9.46
N ALA A 155 -7.29 8.52 -9.57
CA ALA A 155 -7.68 7.37 -10.39
C ALA A 155 -7.23 7.54 -11.84
N THR A 156 -7.42 8.74 -12.42
CA THR A 156 -6.98 9.05 -13.78
C THR A 156 -5.47 8.93 -13.94
N TRP A 157 -4.68 9.30 -12.94
CA TRP A 157 -3.22 9.22 -13.02
C TRP A 157 -2.70 7.79 -12.88
N ILE A 158 -3.29 6.99 -12.00
CA ILE A 158 -2.82 5.62 -11.75
C ILE A 158 -3.34 4.61 -12.78
N GLN A 159 -4.51 4.84 -13.38
CA GLN A 159 -5.16 3.89 -14.31
C GLN A 159 -4.22 3.37 -15.43
N PRO A 160 -3.37 4.21 -16.06
CA PRO A 160 -2.48 3.76 -17.13
C PRO A 160 -1.30 2.89 -16.66
N ILE A 161 -1.04 2.78 -15.36
CA ILE A 161 0.03 1.93 -14.81
C ILE A 161 -0.37 0.45 -15.00
N LYS A 162 0.50 -0.31 -15.65
CA LYS A 162 0.25 -1.73 -16.00
C LYS A 162 0.32 -2.68 -14.81
N ALA A 163 1.16 -2.34 -13.83
CA ALA A 163 1.36 -3.13 -12.62
C ALA A 163 0.07 -3.31 -11.81
N GLN A 164 0.05 -4.35 -10.97
CA GLN A 164 -0.92 -4.45 -9.87
C GLN A 164 -0.69 -3.28 -8.91
N LYS A 165 -1.74 -2.63 -8.45
CA LYS A 165 -1.66 -1.39 -7.67
C LYS A 165 -2.12 -1.66 -6.24
N ILE A 166 -1.28 -1.32 -5.29
CA ILE A 166 -1.63 -1.30 -3.86
C ILE A 166 -1.61 0.15 -3.43
N ILE A 167 -2.77 0.69 -3.12
CA ILE A 167 -2.97 2.09 -2.76
C ILE A 167 -3.36 2.15 -1.29
N ILE A 168 -2.55 2.83 -0.48
CA ILE A 168 -2.77 2.98 0.95
C ILE A 168 -2.85 4.47 1.28
N LEU A 169 -3.99 4.90 1.83
CA LEU A 169 -4.21 6.28 2.26
C LEU A 169 -4.45 6.35 3.77
N ASP A 170 -3.49 6.90 4.51
CA ASP A 170 -3.65 7.30 5.91
C ASP A 170 -4.01 8.78 6.02
N SER A 171 -5.31 9.05 5.80
CA SER A 171 -5.86 10.39 5.86
C SER A 171 -7.33 10.39 6.28
N CYS A 172 -7.83 11.54 6.73
CA CYS A 172 -9.26 11.74 7.00
C CYS A 172 -10.08 11.53 5.73
N PHE A 173 -11.26 10.92 5.88
CA PHE A 173 -12.19 10.66 4.78
C PHE A 173 -11.64 9.83 3.61
N SER A 174 -10.53 9.12 3.83
CA SER A 174 -9.80 8.35 2.81
C SER A 174 -10.64 7.26 2.15
N GLY A 175 -11.69 6.75 2.81
CA GLY A 175 -12.60 5.77 2.24
C GLY A 175 -13.34 6.21 0.97
N GLN A 176 -13.34 7.51 0.65
CA GLN A 176 -13.86 8.03 -0.62
C GLN A 176 -13.13 7.46 -1.85
N VAL A 177 -11.87 7.01 -1.72
CA VAL A 177 -11.10 6.42 -2.82
C VAL A 177 -11.55 5.00 -3.18
N ILE A 178 -12.34 4.37 -2.32
CA ILE A 178 -12.72 2.97 -2.49
C ILE A 178 -13.80 2.86 -3.56
N GLU A 179 -13.45 2.17 -4.64
CA GLU A 179 -14.36 1.86 -5.73
C GLU A 179 -15.33 0.73 -5.34
N ASP A 180 -16.60 0.88 -5.74
CA ASP A 180 -17.60 -0.17 -5.59
C ASP A 180 -17.25 -1.37 -6.47
N TYR A 181 -17.16 -2.56 -5.88
CA TYR A 181 -16.91 -3.78 -6.64
C TYR A 181 -18.09 -4.08 -7.59
N PRO A 182 -17.84 -4.32 -8.89
CA PRO A 182 -18.91 -4.55 -9.87
C PRO A 182 -19.55 -5.93 -9.68
N ARG A 183 -20.72 -5.96 -9.03
CA ARG A 183 -21.44 -7.20 -8.69
C ARG A 183 -22.25 -7.76 -9.86
N LYS A 184 -22.64 -6.92 -10.82
CA LYS A 184 -23.42 -7.30 -12.01
C LYS A 184 -22.61 -7.11 -13.29
N TYR A 185 -23.07 -7.73 -14.38
CA TYR A 185 -22.42 -7.57 -15.69
C TYR A 185 -22.44 -6.11 -16.15
N GLU A 186 -23.55 -5.41 -15.91
CA GLU A 186 -23.72 -4.00 -16.27
C GLU A 186 -22.74 -3.09 -15.53
N ASP A 187 -22.47 -3.38 -14.25
CA ASP A 187 -21.51 -2.64 -13.43
C ASP A 187 -20.08 -2.74 -14.02
N ARG A 188 -19.75 -3.88 -14.65
CA ARG A 188 -18.46 -4.09 -15.34
C ARG A 188 -18.33 -3.36 -16.67
N GLN A 189 -19.44 -2.81 -17.17
CA GLN A 189 -19.42 -1.96 -18.37
C GLN A 189 -19.18 -0.49 -18.00
N ILE A 190 -19.30 -0.14 -16.71
CA ILE A 190 -18.96 1.18 -16.18
C ILE A 190 -17.44 1.22 -16.04
N GLN A 191 -16.82 2.25 -16.62
CA GLN A 191 -15.39 2.31 -16.92
C GLN A 191 -14.49 2.64 -15.72
N ASP A 192 -15.09 2.80 -14.53
CA ASP A 192 -14.44 3.43 -13.38
C ASP A 192 -13.83 2.42 -12.40
N TYR A 193 -14.08 1.11 -12.56
CA TYR A 193 -13.48 0.07 -11.72
C TYR A 193 -12.17 -0.45 -12.30
N ASP A 194 -11.05 -0.31 -11.57
CA ASP A 194 -9.77 -0.94 -11.94
C ASP A 194 -9.59 -2.30 -11.24
N PRO A 195 -9.72 -3.44 -11.95
CA PRO A 195 -9.54 -4.75 -11.35
C PRO A 195 -8.11 -5.04 -10.86
N ASN A 196 -7.15 -4.21 -11.25
CA ASN A 196 -5.76 -4.33 -10.82
C ASN A 196 -5.43 -3.41 -9.64
N ALA A 197 -6.40 -2.66 -9.10
CA ALA A 197 -6.18 -1.75 -7.97
C ALA A 197 -6.79 -2.28 -6.68
N PHE A 198 -5.99 -2.24 -5.61
CA PHE A 198 -6.38 -2.61 -4.26
C PHE A 198 -6.17 -1.41 -3.35
N TYR A 199 -7.24 -0.99 -2.70
CA TYR A 199 -7.25 0.19 -1.84
C TYR A 199 -7.34 -0.22 -0.38
N LEU A 200 -6.52 0.38 0.47
CA LEU A 200 -6.70 0.41 1.92
C LEU A 200 -6.77 1.86 2.37
N SER A 201 -7.83 2.19 3.12
CA SER A 201 -8.00 3.51 3.70
C SER A 201 -7.97 3.43 5.22
N ALA A 202 -7.38 4.43 5.85
CA ALA A 202 -7.33 4.52 7.31
C ALA A 202 -8.69 4.82 7.95
N ALA A 203 -9.58 5.50 7.23
CA ALA A 203 -10.89 5.89 7.71
C ALA A 203 -11.97 5.65 6.65
N SER A 204 -13.24 5.70 7.06
CA SER A 204 -14.35 5.68 6.11
C SER A 204 -14.45 7.00 5.35
N ASP A 205 -15.30 7.04 4.32
CA ASP A 205 -15.62 8.24 3.53
C ASP A 205 -16.16 9.44 4.33
N SER A 206 -16.50 9.21 5.60
CA SER A 206 -17.24 10.10 6.50
C SER A 206 -16.63 10.18 7.90
N GLN A 207 -15.46 9.59 8.10
CA GLN A 207 -14.76 9.58 9.39
C GLN A 207 -13.39 10.26 9.28
N LEU A 208 -12.93 10.80 10.41
CA LEU A 208 -11.56 11.30 10.54
C LEU A 208 -10.58 10.14 10.76
N SER A 209 -9.35 10.29 10.30
CA SER A 209 -8.20 9.48 10.73
C SER A 209 -7.47 10.23 11.85
N SER A 210 -6.90 9.51 12.81
CA SER A 210 -6.25 10.09 13.99
C SER A 210 -4.80 9.63 14.15
N GLU A 211 -3.97 10.51 14.68
CA GLU A 211 -2.62 10.23 15.15
C GLU A 211 -2.48 10.57 16.65
N THR A 212 -1.57 9.88 17.34
CA THR A 212 -1.26 10.18 18.74
C THR A 212 0.19 9.86 19.09
N MET A 213 0.61 10.33 20.27
CA MET A 213 1.84 9.86 20.91
C MET A 213 1.59 8.51 21.58
N PHE A 214 2.22 7.47 21.05
CA PHE A 214 2.15 6.14 21.63
C PHE A 214 3.27 5.95 22.64
N TYR A 215 2.96 6.16 23.93
CA TYR A 215 3.95 6.04 25.02
C TYR A 215 4.63 4.67 25.11
N SER A 216 3.99 3.61 24.59
CA SER A 216 4.55 2.26 24.53
C SER A 216 5.74 2.13 23.58
N ILE A 217 5.79 2.94 22.52
CA ILE A 217 6.84 2.89 21.49
C ILE A 217 7.71 4.16 21.49
N GLY A 218 7.25 5.23 22.13
CA GLY A 218 8.07 6.42 22.38
C GLY A 218 8.03 7.49 21.29
N HIS A 219 7.13 7.38 20.31
CA HIS A 219 6.92 8.36 19.25
C HIS A 219 5.48 8.37 18.73
N ARG A 220 5.19 9.24 17.75
CA ARG A 220 3.86 9.45 17.18
C ARG A 220 3.67 8.69 15.88
N HIS A 221 2.46 8.16 15.72
CA HIS A 221 1.98 7.46 14.52
C HIS A 221 0.49 7.72 14.28
N GLY A 222 0.06 7.58 13.02
CA GLY A 222 -1.32 7.32 12.68
C GLY A 222 -1.80 5.99 13.25
N TYR A 223 -3.03 5.94 13.74
CA TYR A 223 -3.61 4.71 14.31
C TYR A 223 -3.62 3.57 13.29
N PHE A 224 -3.93 3.89 12.05
CA PHE A 224 -3.96 2.91 10.97
C PHE A 224 -2.55 2.43 10.64
N THR A 225 -1.60 3.35 10.45
CA THR A 225 -0.23 2.99 10.08
C THR A 225 0.50 2.18 11.14
N LEU A 226 0.28 2.45 12.43
CA LEU A 226 0.82 1.62 13.51
C LEU A 226 0.44 0.14 13.33
N TYR A 227 -0.84 -0.15 13.10
CA TYR A 227 -1.29 -1.54 12.94
C TYR A 227 -0.99 -2.12 11.55
N LEU A 228 -0.79 -1.28 10.53
CA LEU A 228 -0.26 -1.71 9.24
C LEU A 228 1.17 -2.24 9.42
N LEU A 229 2.01 -1.50 10.16
CA LEU A 229 3.38 -1.87 10.50
C LEU A 229 3.43 -3.14 11.34
N ASP A 230 2.64 -3.23 12.42
CA ASP A 230 2.51 -4.45 13.22
C ASP A 230 2.08 -5.66 12.36
N ALA A 231 1.10 -5.47 11.46
CA ALA A 231 0.59 -6.54 10.62
C ALA A 231 1.66 -7.16 9.71
N ILE A 232 2.56 -6.33 9.19
CA ILE A 232 3.69 -6.77 8.34
C ILE A 232 4.94 -7.15 9.15
N GLY A 233 4.84 -7.14 10.48
CA GLY A 233 5.86 -7.62 11.40
C GLY A 233 6.92 -6.59 11.77
N TRP A 234 6.61 -5.31 11.66
CA TRP A 234 7.45 -4.27 12.21
C TRP A 234 7.31 -4.23 13.74
N ASN A 235 8.43 -4.18 14.44
CA ASN A 235 8.51 -4.16 15.88
C ASN A 235 8.98 -2.78 16.36
N HIS A 236 8.01 -1.96 16.74
CA HIS A 236 8.24 -0.60 17.22
C HIS A 236 8.96 -0.50 18.58
N VAL A 237 8.96 -1.57 19.39
CA VAL A 237 9.53 -1.53 20.77
C VAL A 237 11.01 -1.95 20.82
N SER A 238 11.66 -2.09 19.67
CA SER A 238 13.10 -2.37 19.63
C SER A 238 13.91 -1.20 20.16
N GLU A 239 14.90 -1.46 21.03
CA GLU A 239 15.84 -0.44 21.53
C GLU A 239 16.83 0.06 20.46
N THR A 240 16.77 -0.52 19.25
CA THR A 240 17.66 -0.20 18.14
C THR A 240 16.87 0.46 17.02
N ASN A 241 17.41 1.57 16.49
CA ASN A 241 16.97 2.09 15.21
C ASN A 241 17.40 1.17 14.07
N THR A 242 16.62 1.19 13.00
CA THR A 242 16.98 0.61 11.71
C THR A 242 17.41 1.74 10.78
N ASP A 243 18.65 1.63 10.29
CA ASP A 243 19.23 2.59 9.36
C ASP A 243 19.18 2.02 7.94
N LEU A 244 18.66 2.79 6.98
CA LEU A 244 18.57 2.37 5.58
C LEU A 244 18.66 3.57 4.63
N THR A 245 19.46 3.43 3.57
CA THR A 245 19.51 4.45 2.50
C THR A 245 18.46 4.14 1.44
N LEU A 246 17.41 4.95 1.34
CA LEU A 246 16.33 4.83 0.35
C LEU A 246 16.22 6.11 -0.48
N ASP A 247 16.13 5.96 -1.81
CA ASP A 247 16.01 7.11 -2.74
C ASP A 247 17.10 8.19 -2.52
N SER A 248 18.33 7.74 -2.20
CA SER A 248 19.46 8.60 -1.83
C SER A 248 19.27 9.42 -0.54
N ARG A 249 18.36 9.02 0.34
CA ARG A 249 18.17 9.57 1.69
C ARG A 249 18.58 8.52 2.72
N ASP A 250 19.37 8.93 3.71
CA ASP A 250 19.67 8.08 4.86
C ASP A 250 18.52 8.21 5.87
N LEU A 251 17.77 7.14 6.07
CA LEU A 251 16.69 7.05 7.05
C LEU A 251 17.18 6.32 8.28
N SER A 252 16.78 6.79 9.45
CA SER A 252 17.01 6.15 10.76
C SER A 252 15.67 6.13 11.49
N VAL A 253 14.98 4.98 11.46
CA VAL A 253 13.65 4.84 12.06
C VAL A 253 13.71 3.96 13.31
N PRO A 254 12.89 4.22 14.34
CA PRO A 254 12.80 3.36 15.51
C PRO A 254 12.15 2.02 15.15
N GLY A 255 12.64 0.93 15.73
CA GLY A 255 12.11 -0.41 15.48
C GLY A 255 12.91 -1.21 14.46
N LYS A 256 12.44 -2.42 14.16
CA LYS A 256 13.03 -3.38 13.21
C LYS A 256 11.98 -4.39 12.76
N LEU A 257 12.26 -5.16 11.71
CA LEU A 257 11.45 -6.35 11.44
C LEU A 257 11.66 -7.44 12.49
N ASP A 258 10.56 -8.02 12.96
CA ASP A 258 10.57 -9.29 13.68
C ASP A 258 10.94 -10.44 12.76
N SER A 259 11.27 -11.59 13.35
CA SER A 259 11.58 -12.77 12.55
C SER A 259 10.39 -13.12 11.65
N LYS A 260 10.67 -13.67 10.46
CA LYS A 260 9.63 -13.98 9.47
C LYS A 260 8.49 -14.84 10.03
N ASP A 261 8.81 -15.77 10.94
CA ASP A 261 7.84 -16.65 11.59
C ASP A 261 6.96 -15.94 12.65
N ASP A 262 7.38 -14.76 13.11
CA ASP A 262 6.66 -13.93 14.07
C ASP A 262 5.77 -12.87 13.40
N ILE A 263 5.87 -12.69 12.07
CA ILE A 263 5.03 -11.76 11.32
C ILE A 263 3.55 -12.22 11.42
N PRO A 264 2.64 -11.42 11.99
CA PRO A 264 1.28 -11.88 12.30
C PRO A 264 0.45 -12.33 11.10
N THR A 265 0.74 -11.76 9.93
CA THR A 265 0.02 -12.03 8.68
C THR A 265 0.76 -12.99 7.74
N PHE A 266 1.95 -13.45 8.13
CA PHE A 266 2.69 -14.41 7.33
C PHE A 266 2.09 -15.81 7.49
N THR A 267 1.43 -16.29 6.44
CA THR A 267 0.77 -17.60 6.43
C THR A 267 1.11 -18.38 5.16
N ASN A 268 1.53 -19.63 5.33
CA ASN A 268 1.85 -20.55 4.23
C ASN A 268 2.83 -19.98 3.18
N GLY A 269 3.82 -19.20 3.62
CA GLY A 269 4.80 -18.59 2.73
C GLY A 269 4.34 -17.27 2.08
N ASN A 270 3.20 -16.71 2.49
CA ASN A 270 2.64 -15.49 1.89
C ASN A 270 2.27 -14.44 2.95
N ILE A 271 2.30 -13.17 2.56
CA ILE A 271 1.59 -12.07 3.21
C ILE A 271 0.54 -11.59 2.21
N LEU A 272 -0.74 -11.75 2.54
CA LEU A 272 -1.85 -11.29 1.71
C LEU A 272 -2.34 -9.93 2.21
N ILE A 273 -2.72 -9.05 1.28
CA ILE A 273 -3.23 -7.74 1.66
C ILE A 273 -4.55 -7.84 2.46
N GLY A 274 -5.37 -8.84 2.15
CA GLY A 274 -6.56 -9.15 2.93
C GLY A 274 -6.26 -9.57 4.37
N ASP A 275 -5.13 -10.22 4.62
CA ASP A 275 -4.72 -10.64 5.97
C ASP A 275 -4.24 -9.44 6.78
N VAL A 276 -3.49 -8.54 6.14
CA VAL A 276 -3.12 -7.23 6.68
C VAL A 276 -4.36 -6.43 7.08
N PHE A 277 -5.33 -6.28 6.18
CA PHE A 277 -6.57 -5.58 6.47
C PHE A 277 -7.37 -6.21 7.62
N ARG A 278 -7.45 -7.55 7.66
CA ARG A 278 -8.13 -8.28 8.74
C ARG A 278 -7.44 -8.09 10.08
N TYR A 279 -6.11 -8.03 10.10
CA TYR A 279 -5.34 -7.73 11.32
C TYR A 279 -5.67 -6.33 11.85
N ILE A 280 -5.58 -5.31 10.99
CA ILE A 280 -5.86 -3.91 11.34
C ILE A 280 -7.29 -3.77 11.87
N THR A 281 -8.28 -4.27 11.14
CA THR A 281 -9.69 -4.17 11.55
C THR A 281 -10.01 -4.95 12.82
N TYR A 282 -9.32 -6.07 13.07
CA TYR A 282 -9.42 -6.80 14.33
C TYR A 282 -8.90 -5.94 15.49
N ALA A 283 -7.74 -5.30 15.33
CA ALA A 283 -7.17 -4.42 16.35
C ALA A 283 -8.12 -3.26 16.68
N PHE A 284 -8.61 -2.56 15.65
CA PHE A 284 -9.54 -1.44 15.80
C PHE A 284 -10.85 -1.84 16.48
N ARG A 285 -11.37 -3.04 16.19
CA ARG A 285 -12.66 -3.48 16.70
C ARG A 285 -12.59 -4.08 18.10
N TYR A 286 -11.56 -4.87 18.38
CA TYR A 286 -11.54 -5.76 19.55
C TYR A 286 -10.41 -5.46 20.53
N THR A 287 -9.26 -4.97 20.06
CA THR A 287 -8.13 -4.64 20.93
C THR A 287 -8.27 -3.22 21.47
N GLU A 288 -8.45 -2.26 20.57
CA GLU A 288 -8.42 -0.84 20.91
C GLU A 288 -9.82 -0.22 21.07
N GLY A 289 -10.82 -0.78 20.39
CA GLY A 289 -12.20 -0.29 20.45
C GLY A 289 -12.43 1.05 19.71
N TRP A 290 -11.57 1.40 18.75
CA TRP A 290 -11.63 2.64 17.98
C TRP A 290 -12.57 2.60 16.77
N ILE A 291 -13.17 1.44 16.47
CA ILE A 291 -14.05 1.28 15.29
C ILE A 291 -15.23 2.28 15.26
N SER A 292 -15.64 2.83 16.40
CA SER A 292 -16.67 3.88 16.48
C SER A 292 -16.16 5.27 16.09
N SER A 293 -14.85 5.50 16.13
CA SER A 293 -14.18 6.77 15.82
C SER A 293 -13.55 6.77 14.44
N GLN A 294 -12.95 5.65 14.03
CA GLN A 294 -12.24 5.50 12.77
C GLN A 294 -12.41 4.05 12.29
N THR A 295 -12.84 3.88 11.05
CA THR A 295 -13.06 2.56 10.43
C THR A 295 -12.16 2.43 9.21
N PRO A 296 -11.08 1.64 9.29
CA PRO A 296 -10.32 1.28 8.11
C PRO A 296 -11.22 0.57 7.09
N GLN A 297 -11.06 0.88 5.81
CA GLN A 297 -11.84 0.27 4.74
C GLN A 297 -10.94 -0.28 3.63
N THR A 298 -11.49 -1.20 2.85
CA THR A 298 -10.89 -1.76 1.63
C THR A 298 -12.00 -1.97 0.60
N GLY A 299 -11.64 -2.09 -0.67
CA GLY A 299 -12.60 -2.50 -1.71
C GLY A 299 -13.16 -3.90 -1.49
N ASP A 300 -14.37 -4.13 -1.99
CA ASP A 300 -15.08 -5.43 -1.98
C ASP A 300 -14.49 -6.45 -3.01
N GLY A 301 -13.38 -6.10 -3.66
CA GLY A 301 -12.68 -6.92 -4.65
C GLY A 301 -11.96 -8.13 -4.03
N PRO A 302 -11.28 -8.95 -4.86
CA PRO A 302 -10.62 -10.17 -4.40
C PRO A 302 -9.46 -9.85 -3.44
N LEU A 303 -9.69 -10.00 -2.13
CA LEU A 303 -8.71 -9.73 -1.06
C LEU A 303 -7.49 -10.67 -1.05
N ASP A 304 -7.43 -11.60 -2.00
CA ASP A 304 -6.37 -12.60 -2.15
C ASP A 304 -5.12 -12.05 -2.86
N LEU A 305 -5.01 -10.72 -3.03
CA LEU A 305 -3.79 -10.12 -3.56
C LEU A 305 -2.61 -10.44 -2.64
N VAL A 306 -1.58 -11.03 -3.24
CA VAL A 306 -0.33 -11.36 -2.58
C VAL A 306 0.54 -10.11 -2.52
N LEU A 307 0.82 -9.62 -1.31
CA LEU A 307 1.78 -8.54 -1.07
C LEU A 307 3.21 -9.09 -1.06
N PHE A 308 3.42 -10.29 -0.50
CA PHE A 308 4.68 -11.01 -0.53
C PHE A 308 4.47 -12.52 -0.62
N SER A 309 5.32 -13.23 -1.37
CA SER A 309 5.31 -14.70 -1.43
C SER A 309 6.70 -15.30 -1.60
N GLU A 310 6.95 -16.41 -0.89
CA GLU A 310 8.10 -17.29 -1.13
C GLU A 310 7.99 -18.07 -2.45
N GLN A 311 6.79 -18.12 -3.02
CA GLN A 311 6.47 -18.86 -4.23
C GLN A 311 6.52 -17.99 -5.48
N TRP A 312 7.05 -16.77 -5.42
CA TRP A 312 7.41 -15.98 -6.59
C TRP A 312 8.72 -16.48 -7.22
#